data_AF-A0A447U8E4-F1
#
_entry.id   AF-A0A447U8E4-F1
#
_cell.length_a   1.000
_cell.length_b   1.000
_cell.length_c   1.000
_cell.angle_alpha   90.00
_cell.angle_beta   90.00
_cell.angle_gamma   90.00
#
_symmetry.space_group_name_H-M   'P 1'
#
loop_
_entity.id
_entity.type
_entity.pdbx_description
1 polymer ?
#
loop_
_entity_poly.entity_id
_entity_poly.type
_entity_poly.pdbx_seq_one_letter_code
_entity_poly.pdbx_strand_id
1 'polypeptide(L)' 'MKPDIHPVYRTVVFHDTSANEYVKVGINYQN' A
#
# COMPACT_ATOMS: atom_id res chain seq x y z
N MET A 1 -13.90 5.77 0.87
CA MET A 1 -13.37 6.31 2.15
C MET A 1 -14.34 7.35 2.67
N LYS A 2 -14.80 7.22 3.92
CA LYS A 2 -15.56 8.29 4.60
C LYS A 2 -14.54 9.26 5.25
N PRO A 3 -14.68 10.58 5.04
CA PRO A 3 -13.79 11.55 5.67
C PRO A 3 -13.75 11.39 7.19
N ASP A 4 -12.58 11.64 7.78
CA ASP A 4 -12.35 11.85 9.21
C ASP A 4 -12.60 10.67 10.17
N ILE A 5 -13.02 9.51 9.68
CA ILE A 5 -13.14 8.27 10.48
C ILE A 5 -12.14 7.18 10.09
N HIS A 6 -11.35 7.42 9.04
CA HIS A 6 -10.34 6.47 8.59
C HIS A 6 -8.93 6.98 8.90
N PRO A 7 -7.99 6.11 9.27
CA PRO A 7 -6.59 6.45 9.37
C PRO A 7 -6.02 6.97 8.05
N VAL A 8 -4.91 7.71 8.12
CA VAL A 8 -4.15 8.09 6.93
C VAL A 8 -3.59 6.83 6.27
N TYR A 9 -4.07 6.53 5.07
CA TYR A 9 -3.55 5.43 4.27
C TYR A 9 -2.28 5.85 3.55
N ARG A 10 -1.34 4.92 3.44
CA ARG A 10 -0.03 5.10 2.79
C ARG A 10 0.27 3.90 1.91
N THR A 11 1.00 4.13 0.83
CA THR A 11 1.59 3.05 0.05
C THR A 11 2.75 2.46 0.83
N VAL A 12 2.84 1.14 0.88
CA VAL A 12 3.92 0.40 1.54
C VAL A 12 4.57 -0.57 0.56
N VAL A 13 5.80 -0.96 0.87
CA VAL A 13 6.57 -1.96 0.11
C VAL A 13 6.84 -3.14 1.01
N PHE A 14 6.50 -4.33 0.53
CA PHE A 14 6.85 -5.60 1.19
C PHE A 14 8.00 -6.26 0.44
N HIS A 15 9.01 -6.73 1.17
CA HIS A 15 10.04 -7.60 0.61
C HIS A 15 9.63 -9.05 0.86
N ASP A 16 9.29 -9.76 -0.22
CA ASP A 16 9.11 -11.20 -0.19
C ASP A 16 10.48 -11.86 -0.23
N THR A 17 10.87 -12.47 0.89
CA THR A 17 12.16 -13.14 1.03
C THR A 17 12.20 -14.53 0.37
N SER A 18 11.04 -15.12 0.04
CA SER A 18 10.96 -16.42 -0.63
C SER A 18 11.32 -16.33 -2.12
N ALA A 19 10.90 -15.24 -2.78
CA ALA A 19 11.21 -14.94 -4.18
C ALA A 19 12.32 -13.86 -4.33
N ASN A 20 12.72 -13.21 -3.24
CA ASN A 20 13.57 -12.02 -3.24
C ASN A 20 13.00 -10.87 -4.10
N GLU A 21 11.70 -10.63 -3.96
CA GLU A 21 10.95 -9.65 -4.76
C GLU A 21 10.33 -8.56 -3.88
N TYR A 22 10.08 -7.39 -4.46
CA TYR A 22 9.46 -6.26 -3.75
C TYR A 22 8.07 -5.96 -4.31
N VAL A 23 7.05 -6.02 -3.46
CA VAL A 23 5.64 -5.80 -3.83
C VAL A 23 5.15 -4.48 -3.25
N LYS A 24 4.61 -3.60 -4.10
CA LYS A 24 3.96 -2.35 -3.70
C LYS A 24 2.48 -2.60 -3.41
N VAL A 25 2.03 -2.26 -2.21
CA VAL A 25 0.64 -2.40 -1.80
C VAL A 25 0.13 -1.04 -1.31
N GLY A 26 -0.99 -0.61 -1.87
CA GLY A 26 -1.61 0.66 -1.54
C GLY A 26 -2.79 0.93 -2.46
N ILE A 27 -3.55 1.97 -2.16
CA ILE A 27 -4.57 2.50 -3.05
C ILE A 27 -3.90 2.99 -4.35
N ASN A 28 -4.14 2.28 -5.46
CA ASN A 28 -3.74 2.71 -6.79
C ASN A 28 -4.73 3.78 -7.28
N TYR A 29 -4.56 5.02 -6.82
CA TYR A 29 -5.09 6.16 -7.56
C TYR A 29 -4.13 6.42 -8.74
N GLN A 30 -4.43 5.82 -9.90
CA GLN A 30 -3.88 6.27 -11.18
C GLN A 30 -4.77 7.43 -11.62
N ASN A 31 -4.18 8.58 -11.88
CA ASN A 31 -4.87 9.77 -12.41
C ASN A 31 -4.97 9.67 -13.93
#